data_AF-A0A1Z9X419-F1
#
_entry.id   AF-A0A1Z9X419-F1
#
_cell.length_a   1.000
_cell.length_b   1.000
_cell.length_c   1.000
_cell.angle_alpha   90.00
_cell.angle_beta   90.00
_cell.angle_gamma   90.00
#
_symmetry.space_group_name_H-M   'P 1'
#
loop_
_entity.id
_entity.type
_entity.pdbx_description
1 polymer ?
#
loop_
_entity_poly.entity_id
_entity_poly.type
_entity_poly.pdbx_seq_one_letter_code
_entity_poly.pdbx_strand_id
1 'polypeptide(L)'
;MKGIAWGALYNSHKDDNLDPKSLEAQLVQLMSDDEVTKKRGVYEYLLTGNQKHLSLRAFTDSQKRILYERQKGICPACTEHFELSQMEADHITPWSQGGKTDLDNGQMLCRDCNRRKSDK
;
A
#
# COMPACT_ATOMS: atom_id res chain seq x y z
N MET A 1 -19.88 4.92 -10.68
CA MET A 1 -18.63 4.94 -9.87
C MET A 1 -18.60 6.18 -8.99
N LYS A 2 -19.02 6.08 -7.72
CA LYS A 2 -18.99 7.20 -6.77
C LYS A 2 -17.59 7.31 -6.13
N GLY A 3 -17.11 8.53 -5.89
CA GLY A 3 -15.86 8.78 -5.15
C GLY A 3 -14.59 9.01 -5.97
N ILE A 4 -14.70 9.26 -7.28
CA ILE A 4 -13.60 9.75 -8.13
C ILE A 4 -14.01 11.12 -8.68
N ALA A 5 -13.10 12.09 -8.64
CA ALA A 5 -13.33 13.47 -9.10
C ALA A 5 -13.14 13.59 -10.62
N TRP A 6 -14.00 12.90 -11.40
CA TRP A 6 -13.88 12.79 -12.85
C TRP A 6 -13.79 14.13 -13.58
N GLY A 7 -14.52 15.16 -13.15
CA GLY A 7 -14.46 16.48 -13.78
C GLY A 7 -13.07 17.13 -13.68
N ALA A 8 -12.40 17.00 -12.54
CA ALA A 8 -11.04 17.54 -12.36
C ALA A 8 -10.01 16.76 -13.18
N LEU A 9 -10.15 15.42 -13.23
CA LEU A 9 -9.28 14.56 -14.04
C LEU A 9 -9.45 14.85 -15.54
N TYR A 10 -10.69 14.97 -16.02
CA TYR A 10 -10.96 15.33 -17.40
C TYR A 10 -10.35 16.69 -17.76
N ASN A 11 -10.58 17.72 -16.94
CA ASN A 11 -10.02 19.05 -17.21
C ASN A 11 -8.48 19.04 -17.30
N SER A 12 -7.83 18.17 -16.55
CA SER A 12 -6.36 18.08 -16.50
C SER A 12 -5.77 17.23 -17.64
N HIS A 13 -6.50 16.22 -18.13
CA HIS A 13 -5.97 15.19 -19.02
C HIS A 13 -6.73 15.06 -20.37
N LYS A 14 -7.72 15.91 -20.65
CA LYS A 14 -8.53 15.86 -21.88
C LYS A 14 -7.73 16.04 -23.18
N ASP A 15 -6.58 16.69 -23.10
CA ASP A 15 -5.72 17.00 -24.25
C ASP A 15 -4.49 16.07 -24.32
N ASP A 16 -4.38 15.11 -23.39
CA ASP A 16 -3.28 14.14 -23.37
C ASP A 16 -3.45 13.12 -24.51
N ASN A 17 -2.33 12.67 -25.07
CA ASN A 17 -2.33 11.59 -26.06
C ASN A 17 -2.46 10.23 -25.37
N LEU A 18 -3.70 9.87 -25.05
CA LEU A 18 -4.05 8.62 -24.37
C LEU A 18 -4.45 7.55 -25.39
N ASP A 19 -3.62 6.52 -25.56
CA ASP A 19 -3.97 5.35 -26.36
C ASP A 19 -4.93 4.42 -25.57
N PRO A 20 -6.19 4.22 -26.02
CA PRO A 20 -7.16 3.41 -25.29
C PRO A 20 -6.70 1.97 -25.09
N LYS A 21 -6.00 1.37 -26.08
CA LYS A 21 -5.54 -0.01 -26.00
C LYS A 21 -4.50 -0.20 -24.90
N SER A 22 -3.53 0.72 -24.85
CA SER A 22 -2.50 0.72 -23.82
C SER A 22 -3.09 0.93 -22.42
N LEU A 23 -4.07 1.83 -22.28
CA LEU A 23 -4.74 2.06 -21.00
C LEU A 23 -5.55 0.85 -20.53
N GLU A 24 -6.27 0.18 -21.44
CA GLU A 24 -7.02 -1.03 -21.12
C GLU A 24 -6.10 -2.17 -20.66
N ALA A 25 -4.97 -2.38 -21.34
CA ALA A 25 -3.99 -3.39 -20.94
C ALA A 25 -3.43 -3.12 -19.53
N GLN A 26 -3.06 -1.87 -19.23
CA GLN A 26 -2.59 -1.48 -17.89
C GLN A 26 -3.69 -1.61 -16.82
N LEU A 27 -4.93 -1.25 -17.16
CA LEU A 27 -6.07 -1.42 -16.26
C LEU A 27 -6.25 -2.88 -15.87
N VAL A 28 -6.29 -3.80 -16.85
CA VAL A 28 -6.44 -5.24 -16.59
C VAL A 28 -5.32 -5.74 -15.68
N GLN A 29 -4.06 -5.39 -15.99
CA GLN A 29 -2.91 -5.78 -15.18
C GLN A 29 -3.03 -5.31 -13.72
N LEU A 30 -3.32 -4.02 -13.49
CA LEU A 30 -3.43 -3.45 -12.14
C LEU A 30 -4.67 -3.94 -11.38
N MET A 31 -5.75 -4.24 -12.09
CA MET A 31 -6.97 -4.77 -11.48
C MET A 31 -6.76 -6.22 -11.03
N SER A 32 -5.95 -6.99 -11.75
CA SER A 32 -5.56 -8.36 -11.39
C SER A 32 -4.41 -8.45 -10.37
N ASP A 33 -3.71 -7.34 -10.11
CA ASP A 33 -2.62 -7.30 -9.13
C ASP A 33 -3.18 -7.29 -7.69
N ASP A 34 -2.89 -8.35 -6.94
CA ASP A 34 -3.31 -8.51 -5.54
C ASP A 34 -2.66 -7.47 -4.60
N GLU A 35 -1.54 -6.86 -4.99
CA GLU A 35 -0.91 -5.76 -4.23
C GLU A 35 -1.73 -4.46 -4.32
N VAL A 36 -2.55 -4.30 -5.36
CA VAL A 36 -3.44 -3.13 -5.53
C VAL A 36 -4.69 -3.29 -4.67
N THR A 37 -4.64 -2.78 -3.45
CA THR A 37 -5.75 -2.85 -2.50
C THR A 37 -6.86 -1.83 -2.81
N LYS A 38 -6.55 -0.68 -3.41
CA LYS A 38 -7.53 0.36 -3.78
C LYS A 38 -7.85 0.33 -5.28
N LYS A 39 -8.65 -0.65 -5.70
CA LYS A 39 -9.03 -0.85 -7.12
C LYS A 39 -9.61 0.40 -7.81
N ARG A 40 -10.41 1.21 -7.12
CA ARG A 40 -10.92 2.49 -7.65
C ARG A 40 -9.83 3.51 -8.00
N GLY A 41 -8.69 3.47 -7.31
CA GLY A 41 -7.58 4.38 -7.55
C GLY A 41 -6.72 3.98 -8.74
N VAL A 42 -6.97 2.82 -9.36
CA VAL A 42 -6.32 2.43 -10.62
C VAL A 42 -6.62 3.46 -11.71
N TYR A 43 -7.87 3.94 -11.82
CA TYR A 43 -8.23 4.97 -12.81
C TYR A 43 -7.52 6.31 -12.55
N GLU A 44 -7.39 6.71 -11.28
CA GLU A 44 -6.64 7.90 -10.93
C GLU A 44 -5.14 7.73 -11.26
N TYR A 45 -4.58 6.54 -11.00
CA TYR A 45 -3.19 6.20 -11.33
C TYR A 45 -2.93 6.21 -12.84
N LEU A 46 -3.80 5.63 -13.65
CA LEU A 46 -3.62 5.56 -15.10
C LEU A 46 -3.52 6.94 -15.76
N LEU A 47 -4.23 7.94 -15.21
CA LEU A 47 -4.20 9.31 -15.72
C LEU A 47 -3.06 10.14 -15.10
N THR A 48 -2.76 9.95 -13.82
CA THR A 48 -1.82 10.81 -13.08
C THR A 48 -0.41 10.23 -12.91
N GLY A 49 -0.24 8.93 -13.14
CA GLY A 49 0.97 8.16 -12.81
C GLY A 49 1.25 8.00 -11.31
N ASN A 50 0.38 8.48 -10.42
CA ASN A 50 0.69 8.57 -8.99
C ASN A 50 0.31 7.29 -8.21
N GLN A 51 1.31 6.48 -7.87
CA GLN A 51 1.13 5.18 -7.21
C GLN A 51 0.42 5.24 -5.85
N LYS A 52 0.33 6.42 -5.21
CA LYS A 52 -0.44 6.57 -3.95
C LYS A 52 -1.90 6.17 -4.11
N HIS A 53 -2.46 6.27 -5.32
CA HIS A 53 -3.83 5.90 -5.59
C HIS A 53 -4.07 4.38 -5.54
N LEU A 54 -3.01 3.58 -5.69
CA LEU A 54 -3.07 2.11 -5.71
C LEU A 54 -3.07 1.49 -4.30
N SER A 55 -2.66 2.25 -3.27
CA SER A 55 -2.57 1.77 -1.88
C SER A 55 -1.66 0.53 -1.70
N LEU A 56 -0.56 0.47 -2.44
CA LEU A 56 0.40 -0.67 -2.49
C LEU A 56 1.16 -0.93 -1.18
N ARG A 57 1.18 0.02 -0.24
CA ARG A 57 2.05 0.00 0.95
C ARG A 57 1.37 -0.51 2.22
N ALA A 58 0.06 -0.73 2.19
CA ALA A 58 -0.71 -1.01 3.39
C ALA A 58 -0.92 -2.51 3.56
N PHE A 59 -0.47 -3.05 4.68
CA PHE A 59 -0.84 -4.40 5.11
C PHE A 59 -2.33 -4.47 5.42
N THR A 60 -2.99 -5.54 4.97
CA THR A 60 -4.38 -5.84 5.32
C THR A 60 -4.49 -6.26 6.79
N ASP A 61 -5.68 -6.19 7.38
CA ASP A 61 -5.85 -6.56 8.79
C ASP A 61 -5.61 -8.05 9.04
N SER A 62 -5.87 -8.91 8.04
CA SER A 62 -5.50 -10.33 8.12
C SER A 62 -3.98 -10.52 8.11
N GLN A 63 -3.24 -9.78 7.27
CA GLN A 63 -1.78 -9.80 7.28
C GLN A 63 -1.21 -9.32 8.61
N LYS A 64 -1.71 -8.20 9.15
CA LYS A 64 -1.32 -7.69 10.47
C LYS A 64 -1.50 -8.73 11.57
N ARG A 65 -2.65 -9.44 11.55
CA ARG A 65 -2.93 -10.52 12.50
C ARG A 65 -1.91 -11.65 12.35
N ILE A 66 -1.63 -12.11 11.13
CA ILE A 66 -0.64 -13.17 10.89
C ILE A 66 0.75 -12.77 11.41
N LEU A 67 1.21 -11.56 11.10
CA LEU A 67 2.51 -11.05 11.56
C LEU A 67 2.56 -10.97 13.10
N TYR A 68 1.50 -10.49 13.73
CA TYR A 68 1.39 -10.41 15.18
C TYR A 68 1.51 -11.77 15.86
N GLU A 69 0.78 -12.78 15.38
CA GLU A 69 0.81 -14.13 15.95
C GLU A 69 2.19 -14.80 15.72
N ARG A 70 2.82 -14.57 14.55
CA ARG A 70 4.21 -15.03 14.28
C ARG A 70 5.21 -14.46 15.28
N GLN A 71 5.05 -13.19 15.62
CA GLN A 71 5.92 -12.48 16.57
C GLN A 71 5.48 -12.65 18.04
N LYS A 72 4.34 -13.28 18.29
CA LYS A 72 3.75 -13.43 19.63
C LYS A 72 3.59 -12.10 20.36
N GLY A 73 3.20 -11.04 19.63
CA GLY A 73 3.07 -9.68 20.18
C GLY A 73 4.39 -9.02 20.61
N ILE A 74 5.54 -9.62 20.32
CA ILE A 74 6.85 -9.07 20.68
C ILE A 74 7.33 -8.14 19.56
N CYS A 75 7.66 -6.90 19.92
CA CYS A 75 8.30 -5.94 19.01
C CYS A 75 9.77 -6.34 18.77
N PRO A 76 10.22 -6.60 17.53
CA PRO A 76 11.60 -7.00 17.24
C PRO A 76 12.64 -5.91 17.53
N ALA A 77 12.22 -4.64 17.60
CA ALA A 77 13.13 -3.52 17.85
C ALA A 77 13.42 -3.27 19.34
N CYS A 78 12.43 -3.45 20.21
CA CYS A 78 12.58 -3.20 21.66
C CYS A 78 12.38 -4.43 22.54
N THR A 79 12.04 -5.59 21.94
CA THR A 79 11.87 -6.89 22.61
C THR A 79 10.77 -6.98 23.67
N GLU A 80 9.95 -5.93 23.81
CA GLU A 80 8.80 -5.88 24.72
C GLU A 80 7.52 -6.43 24.06
N HIS A 81 6.60 -6.95 24.88
CA HIS A 81 5.28 -7.42 24.45
C HIS A 81 4.26 -6.29 24.38
N PHE A 82 3.42 -6.30 23.34
CA PHE A 82 2.34 -5.36 23.12
C PHE A 82 1.10 -6.08 22.62
N GLU A 83 -0.07 -5.52 22.90
CA GLU A 83 -1.32 -5.96 22.27
C GLU A 83 -1.36 -5.54 20.80
N LEU A 84 -2.11 -6.27 19.97
CA LEU A 84 -2.25 -5.97 18.53
C LEU A 84 -2.65 -4.51 18.26
N SER A 85 -3.53 -3.95 19.10
CA SER A 85 -3.99 -2.56 19.00
C SER A 85 -2.90 -1.52 19.29
N GLN A 86 -1.82 -1.91 19.96
CA GLN A 86 -0.67 -1.07 20.32
C GLN A 86 0.50 -1.22 19.32
N MET A 87 0.34 -2.06 18.30
CA MET A 87 1.35 -2.29 17.27
C MET A 87 0.88 -1.81 15.90
N GLU A 88 1.84 -1.57 15.02
CA GLU A 88 1.65 -1.19 13.63
C GLU A 88 2.47 -2.13 12.75
N ALA A 89 1.90 -2.58 11.62
CA ALA A 89 2.67 -3.32 10.64
C ALA A 89 3.53 -2.36 9.84
N ASP A 90 4.78 -2.75 9.64
CA ASP A 90 5.78 -2.01 8.90
C ASP A 90 6.61 -2.96 8.04
N HIS A 91 7.29 -2.41 7.04
CA HIS A 91 8.18 -3.17 6.18
C HIS A 91 9.56 -3.33 6.82
N ILE A 92 10.13 -4.54 6.75
CA ILE A 92 11.53 -4.81 7.13
C ILE A 92 12.44 -4.05 6.18
N THR A 93 12.33 -4.30 4.88
CA THR A 93 12.92 -3.47 3.83
C THR A 93 11.90 -2.39 3.46
N PRO A 94 12.21 -1.09 3.63
CA PRO A 94 11.27 -0.03 3.31
C PRO A 94 10.77 -0.12 1.87
N TRP A 95 9.50 0.21 1.66
CA TRP A 95 8.92 0.23 0.32
C TRP A 95 9.67 1.18 -0.63
N SER A 96 10.20 2.29 -0.11
CA SER A 96 11.04 3.24 -0.86
C SER A 96 12.35 2.63 -1.38
N GLN A 97 12.80 1.52 -0.78
CA GLN A 97 14.00 0.78 -1.16
C GLN A 97 13.66 -0.51 -1.96
N GLY A 98 12.42 -0.64 -2.44
CA GLY A 98 11.96 -1.79 -3.22
C GLY A 98 11.39 -2.94 -2.38
N GLY A 99 11.18 -2.73 -1.08
CA GLY A 99 10.50 -3.71 -0.23
C GLY A 99 9.03 -3.91 -0.63
N LYS A 100 8.60 -5.17 -0.69
CA LYS A 100 7.23 -5.54 -1.04
C LYS A 100 6.30 -5.59 0.18
N THR A 101 5.00 -5.42 -0.05
CA THR A 101 3.98 -5.56 0.99
C THR A 101 3.49 -7.00 1.06
N ASP A 102 4.35 -7.87 1.60
CA ASP A 102 4.06 -9.28 1.81
C ASP A 102 4.42 -9.73 3.23
N LEU A 103 4.01 -10.94 3.60
CA LEU A 103 4.21 -11.47 4.95
C LEU A 103 5.69 -11.75 5.29
N ASP A 104 6.56 -11.82 4.29
CA ASP A 104 7.99 -12.14 4.48
C ASP A 104 8.80 -10.85 4.72
N ASN A 105 8.37 -9.74 4.12
CA ASN A 105 8.91 -8.40 4.35
C ASN A 105 8.11 -7.59 5.39
N GLY A 106 7.10 -8.17 6.01
CA GLY A 106 6.28 -7.52 7.04
C GLY A 106 6.77 -7.82 8.46
N GLN A 107 6.65 -6.83 9.34
CA GLN A 107 6.85 -6.98 10.80
C GLN A 107 5.86 -6.11 11.58
N MET A 108 5.52 -6.51 12.81
CA MET A 108 4.79 -5.67 13.77
C MET A 108 5.76 -4.93 14.68
N LEU A 109 5.68 -3.61 14.70
CA LEU A 109 6.44 -2.75 15.63
C LEU A 109 5.49 -2.09 16.63
N CYS A 110 5.95 -1.85 17.85
CA CYS A 110 5.21 -0.94 18.73
C CYS A 110 5.20 0.47 18.12
N ARG A 111 4.16 1.26 18.40
CA ARG A 111 3.99 2.60 17.82
C ARG A 111 5.23 3.50 17.95
N ASP A 112 5.92 3.42 19.09
CA ASP A 112 7.12 4.24 19.32
C ASP A 112 8.32 3.77 18.49
N CYS A 113 8.53 2.47 18.35
CA CYS A 113 9.61 1.94 17.49
C CYS A 113 9.32 2.21 16.01
N ASN A 114 8.06 2.05 15.59
CA ASN A 114 7.64 2.35 14.22
C ASN A 114 7.91 3.83 13.86
N ARG A 115 7.51 4.75 14.74
CA ARG A 115 7.76 6.20 14.57
C ARG A 115 9.25 6.54 14.50
N ARG A 116 10.10 5.87 15.29
CA ARG A 116 11.55 6.07 15.29
C ARG A 116 12.22 5.51 14.03
N LYS A 117 11.71 4.39 13.49
CA LYS A 117 12.23 3.77 12.27
C LYS A 117 12.02 4.68 11.05
N SER A 118 10.79 5.18 10.84
CA SER A 118 10.47 6.01 9.66
C SER A 118 10.86 5.28 8.34
N ASP A 119 11.27 6.00 7.30
CA ASP A 119 11.68 5.43 6.00
C ASP A 119 13.10 4.84 6.00
N LYS A 120 13.67 4.55 7.18
CA LYS A 120 15.00 3.97 7.34
C LYS A 120 14.98 2.45 7.32
#